data_AF-A0A167G6R7-F1
#
_entry.id   AF-A0A167G6R7-F1
#
_cell.length_a   1.000
_cell.length_b   1.000
_cell.length_c   1.000
_cell.angle_alpha   90.00
_cell.angle_beta   90.00
_cell.angle_gamma   90.00
#
_symmetry.space_group_name_H-M   'P 1'
#
loop_
_entity.id
_entity.type
_entity.pdbx_description
1 polymer ?
#
loop_
_entity_poly.entity_id
_entity_poly.type
_entity_poly.pdbx_seq_one_letter_code
_entity_poly.pdbx_strand_id
1 'polypeptide(L)'
;MEASPLTRQPPPEAFTPKIVELYSTVFKEDDDIGHKSDGFWTEFFLLRPDRRSLRASLNELPPVDVLAIDCRTRELFGRAIATLKTGQGLAPLHALDV
;
A
#
# COMPACT_ATOMS: atom_id res chain seq x y z
N MET A 1 -13.38 17.13 38.78
CA MET A 1 -13.50 15.85 38.06
C MET A 1 -13.39 16.18 36.59
N GLU A 2 -12.21 15.94 36.00
CA GLU A 2 -11.96 16.18 34.57
C GLU A 2 -12.68 15.07 33.79
N ALA A 3 -13.55 15.44 32.85
CA ALA A 3 -14.36 14.48 32.10
C ALA A 3 -13.46 13.55 31.27
N SER A 4 -13.72 12.24 31.35
CA SER A 4 -12.93 11.22 30.67
C SER A 4 -12.99 11.38 29.13
N PRO A 5 -11.86 11.28 28.41
CA PRO A 5 -11.72 11.67 27.00
C PRO A 5 -12.31 10.66 25.99
N LEU A 6 -13.18 9.76 26.43
CA LEU A 6 -13.86 8.77 25.58
C LEU A 6 -15.09 9.39 24.93
N THR A 7 -14.91 10.47 24.17
CA THR A 7 -15.94 10.90 23.23
C THR A 7 -15.92 9.94 22.05
N ARG A 8 -17.06 9.31 21.77
CA ARG A 8 -17.23 8.48 20.58
C ARG A 8 -16.91 9.35 19.36
N GLN A 9 -15.79 9.06 18.69
CA GLN A 9 -15.46 9.73 17.43
C GLN A 9 -16.59 9.43 16.43
N PRO A 10 -17.06 10.43 15.67
CA PRO A 10 -18.01 10.19 14.61
C PRO A 10 -17.42 9.17 13.62
N PRO A 11 -18.23 8.22 13.10
CA PRO A 11 -17.75 7.30 12.09
C PRO A 11 -17.16 8.08 10.92
N PRO A 12 -16.01 7.66 10.35
CA PRO A 12 -15.46 8.32 9.18
C PRO A 12 -16.49 8.29 8.05
N GLU A 13 -16.52 9.37 7.26
CA GLU A 13 -17.48 9.58 6.17
C GLU A 13 -17.40 8.48 5.09
N ALA A 14 -16.21 7.88 4.95
CA ALA A 14 -15.98 6.64 4.23
C ALA A 14 -14.88 5.81 4.94
N PHE A 15 -15.09 4.49 5.04
CA PHE A 15 -14.06 3.57 5.53
C PHE A 15 -13.23 3.07 4.34
N THR A 16 -12.14 3.79 4.03
CA THR A 16 -11.19 3.35 3.01
C THR A 16 -10.26 2.29 3.61
N PRO A 17 -10.13 1.10 3.01
CA PRO A 17 -9.18 0.11 3.49
C PRO A 17 -7.75 0.64 3.38
N LYS A 18 -6.94 0.47 4.42
CA LYS A 18 -5.56 0.98 4.46
C LYS A 18 -4.71 0.55 3.27
N ILE A 19 -4.91 -0.66 2.76
CA ILE A 19 -4.20 -1.15 1.57
C ILE A 19 -4.42 -0.25 0.34
N VAL A 20 -5.61 0.37 0.22
CA VAL A 20 -5.94 1.31 -0.88
C VAL A 20 -5.20 2.63 -0.71
N GLU A 21 -5.04 3.10 0.52
CA GLU A 21 -4.22 4.27 0.84
C GLU A 21 -2.76 4.00 0.47
N LEU A 22 -2.24 2.82 0.84
CA LEU A 22 -0.87 2.42 0.51
C LEU A 22 -0.63 2.32 -1.01
N TYR A 23 -1.62 1.88 -1.81
CA TYR A 23 -1.50 1.93 -3.28
C TYR A 23 -1.32 3.36 -3.79
N SER A 24 -2.05 4.32 -3.22
CA SER A 24 -1.91 5.74 -3.59
C SER A 24 -0.50 6.24 -3.26
N THR A 25 0.06 5.86 -2.12
CA THR A 25 1.44 6.17 -1.76
C THR A 25 2.48 5.48 -2.65
N VAL A 26 2.19 4.28 -3.16
CA VAL A 26 3.08 3.61 -4.13
C VAL A 26 3.03 4.28 -5.49
N PHE A 27 1.86 4.68 -5.98
CA PHE A 27 1.69 5.03 -7.40
C PHE A 27 1.41 6.50 -7.70
N LYS A 28 0.83 7.27 -6.77
CA LYS A 28 0.35 8.64 -7.00
C LYS A 28 1.17 9.72 -6.28
N GLU A 29 1.85 9.40 -5.18
CA GLU A 29 2.71 10.39 -4.51
C GLU A 29 3.99 10.60 -5.32
N ASP A 30 4.28 11.87 -5.66
CA ASP A 30 5.48 12.34 -6.39
C ASP A 30 6.71 12.46 -5.48
N ASP A 31 6.61 11.99 -4.23
CA ASP A 31 7.71 12.06 -3.29
C ASP A 31 8.93 11.34 -3.88
N ASP A 32 10.03 12.08 -3.83
CA ASP A 32 11.31 11.76 -4.43
C ASP A 32 11.70 10.32 -4.08
N ILE A 33 12.50 9.71 -4.96
CA ILE A 33 12.86 8.29 -5.03
C ILE A 33 13.83 7.93 -3.87
N GLY A 34 13.43 8.25 -2.65
CA GLY A 34 14.12 8.09 -1.38
C GLY A 34 13.39 7.09 -0.50
N HIS A 35 13.31 5.86 -0.99
CA HIS A 35 13.07 4.62 -0.24
C HIS A 35 11.95 4.63 0.80
N LYS A 36 10.79 4.10 0.40
CA LYS A 36 9.78 3.60 1.34
C LYS A 36 10.46 2.71 2.39
N SER A 37 10.20 2.99 3.66
CA SER A 37 10.83 2.30 4.78
C SER A 37 10.50 0.80 4.78
N ASP A 38 11.32 -0.01 5.44
CA ASP A 38 11.01 -1.43 5.60
C ASP A 38 9.70 -1.64 6.38
N GLY A 39 9.36 -0.71 7.29
CA GLY A 39 8.08 -0.71 7.99
C GLY A 39 6.88 -0.52 7.05
N PHE A 40 7.00 0.36 6.05
CA PHE A 40 5.98 0.53 5.01
C PHE A 40 5.74 -0.79 4.27
N TRP A 41 6.81 -1.43 3.79
CA TRP A 41 6.69 -2.68 3.03
C TRP A 41 6.17 -3.83 3.89
N THR A 42 6.59 -3.89 5.16
CA THR A 42 6.08 -4.88 6.12
C THR A 42 4.58 -4.74 6.29
N GLU A 43 4.08 -3.52 6.46
CA GLU A 43 2.65 -3.27 6.56
C GLU A 43 1.92 -3.55 5.24
N PHE A 44 2.49 -3.15 4.11
CA PHE A 44 1.93 -3.38 2.78
C PHE A 44 1.63 -4.86 2.53
N PHE A 45 2.60 -5.75 2.83
CA PHE A 45 2.42 -7.18 2.64
C PHE A 45 1.64 -7.84 3.78
N LEU A 46 1.55 -7.23 4.97
CA LEU A 46 0.72 -7.76 6.04
C LEU A 46 -0.78 -7.70 5.68
N LEU A 47 -1.21 -6.64 5.00
CA LEU A 47 -2.61 -6.44 4.63
C LEU A 47 -3.02 -7.30 3.44
N ARG A 48 -4.30 -7.73 3.42
CA ARG A 48 -4.85 -8.46 2.27
C ARG A 48 -4.89 -7.52 1.06
N PRO A 49 -4.35 -7.92 -0.10
CA PRO A 49 -4.41 -7.10 -1.30
C PRO A 49 -5.84 -6.96 -1.81
N ASP A 50 -6.16 -5.80 -2.36
CA ASP A 50 -7.41 -5.55 -3.08
C ASP A 50 -7.09 -5.31 -4.56
N ARG A 51 -7.24 -6.39 -5.35
CA ARG A 51 -6.95 -6.37 -6.79
C ARG A 51 -7.83 -5.37 -7.57
N ARG A 52 -9.07 -5.13 -7.12
CA ARG A 52 -9.98 -4.20 -7.81
C ARG A 52 -9.50 -2.77 -7.62
N SER A 53 -9.18 -2.42 -6.39
CA SER A 53 -8.68 -1.08 -6.03
C SER A 53 -7.28 -0.83 -6.60
N LEU A 54 -6.39 -1.83 -6.58
CA LEU A 54 -5.08 -1.75 -7.23
C LEU A 54 -5.22 -1.49 -8.73
N ARG A 55 -6.05 -2.27 -9.43
CA ARG A 55 -6.25 -2.10 -10.87
C ARG A 55 -6.89 -0.75 -11.21
N ALA A 56 -7.83 -0.28 -10.39
CA ALA A 56 -8.39 1.07 -10.53
C ALA A 56 -7.27 2.11 -10.41
N SER A 57 -6.43 2.03 -9.38
CA SER A 57 -5.34 2.99 -9.16
C SER A 57 -4.33 3.04 -10.32
N LEU A 58 -4.03 1.89 -10.96
CA LEU A 58 -3.17 1.83 -12.13
C LEU A 58 -3.84 2.38 -13.40
N ASN A 59 -5.14 2.15 -13.57
CA ASN A 59 -5.90 2.66 -14.72
C ASN A 59 -6.15 4.17 -14.67
N GLU A 60 -6.09 4.78 -13.49
CA GLU A 60 -6.20 6.23 -13.31
C GLU A 60 -4.92 6.98 -13.71
N LEU A 61 -3.80 6.28 -13.95
CA LEU A 61 -2.54 6.91 -14.30
C LEU A 61 -2.55 7.39 -15.76
N PRO A 62 -2.17 8.65 -16.02
CA PRO A 62 -2.08 9.14 -17.38
C PRO A 62 -0.90 8.49 -18.12
N PRO A 63 -0.97 8.37 -19.45
CA PRO A 63 0.09 7.72 -20.25
C PRO A 63 1.49 8.31 -20.06
N VAL A 64 1.58 9.60 -19.69
CA VAL A 64 2.84 10.29 -19.44
C VAL A 64 3.57 9.78 -18.19
N ASP A 65 2.83 9.25 -17.21
CA ASP A 65 3.38 8.76 -15.94
C ASP A 65 3.76 7.27 -16.01
N VAL A 66 3.52 6.61 -17.14
CA VAL A 66 3.82 5.18 -17.34
C VAL A 66 5.33 4.89 -17.23
N LEU A 67 6.18 5.86 -17.58
CA LEU A 67 7.63 5.71 -17.39
C LEU A 67 8.03 5.93 -15.93
N ALA A 68 7.36 6.84 -15.22
CA ALA A 68 7.63 7.11 -13.80
C ALA A 68 7.24 5.91 -12.91
N ILE A 69 6.22 5.14 -13.31
CA ILE A 69 5.78 3.95 -12.58
C ILE A 69 6.62 2.69 -12.83
N ASP A 70 7.41 2.61 -13.91
CA ASP A 70 8.27 1.43 -14.17
C ASP A 70 9.25 1.18 -13.01
N CYS A 71 9.90 2.22 -12.50
CA CYS A 71 10.78 2.11 -11.35
C CYS A 71 10.04 1.62 -10.09
N ARG A 72 8.83 2.15 -9.85
CA ARG A 72 8.03 1.86 -8.66
C ARG A 72 7.47 0.43 -8.69
N THR A 73 7.03 -0.03 -9.86
CA THR A 73 6.55 -1.42 -10.05
C THR A 73 7.68 -2.44 -9.94
N ARG A 74 8.87 -2.12 -10.46
CA ARG A 74 10.07 -2.96 -10.26
C ARG A 74 10.47 -3.07 -8.79
N GLU A 75 10.44 -1.96 -8.04
CA GLU A 75 10.71 -1.99 -6.60
C GLU A 75 9.67 -2.85 -5.87
N LEU A 76 8.37 -2.61 -6.11
CA LEU A 76 7.28 -3.40 -5.53
C LEU A 76 7.47 -4.89 -5.80
N PHE A 77 7.79 -5.26 -7.04
CA PHE A 77 8.01 -6.66 -7.41
C PHE A 77 9.25 -7.25 -6.73
N GLY A 78 10.36 -6.51 -6.69
CA GLY A 78 11.57 -6.90 -5.97
C GLY A 78 11.32 -7.13 -4.48
N ARG A 79 10.54 -6.24 -3.85
CA ARG A 79 10.12 -6.34 -2.45
C ARG A 79 9.18 -7.52 -2.22
N ALA A 80 8.25 -7.80 -3.13
CA ALA A 80 7.39 -8.98 -3.07
C ALA A 80 8.22 -10.27 -3.11
N ILE A 81 9.20 -10.37 -4.03
CA ILE A 81 10.12 -11.51 -4.08
C ILE A 81 10.93 -11.65 -2.80
N ALA A 82 11.46 -10.54 -2.26
CA ALA A 82 12.19 -10.57 -1.00
C ALA A 82 11.30 -11.09 0.14
N THR A 83 10.08 -10.57 0.26
CA THR A 83 9.07 -11.01 1.24
C THR A 83 8.72 -12.49 1.08
N LEU A 84 8.68 -13.04 -0.14
CA LEU A 84 8.47 -14.47 -0.34
C LEU A 84 9.65 -15.31 0.16
N LYS A 85 10.88 -14.83 -0.04
CA LYS A 85 12.09 -15.56 0.31
C LYS A 85 12.35 -15.57 1.82
N THR A 86 11.96 -14.51 2.52
CA THR A 86 12.32 -14.30 3.94
C THR A 86 11.11 -14.26 4.88
N GLY A 87 9.92 -14.02 4.34
CA GLY A 87 8.73 -13.73 5.14
C GLY A 87 8.15 -14.95 5.86
N GLN A 88 7.49 -14.69 6.97
CA GLN A 88 6.72 -15.65 7.75
C GLN A 88 5.28 -15.14 7.92
N GLY A 89 4.33 -16.05 8.14
CA GLY A 89 2.92 -15.68 8.35
C GLY A 89 2.15 -15.33 7.07
N LEU A 90 1.33 -14.28 7.11
CA LEU A 90 0.43 -13.91 5.99
C LEU A 90 1.12 -13.09 4.89
N ALA A 91 2.28 -12.50 5.16
CA ALA A 91 2.97 -11.63 4.22
C ALA A 91 3.36 -12.32 2.89
N PRO A 92 3.92 -13.54 2.89
CA PRO A 92 4.17 -14.28 1.64
C PRO A 92 2.88 -14.60 0.85
N LEU A 93 1.77 -14.90 1.54
CA LEU A 93 0.48 -15.19 0.90
C LEU A 93 -0.06 -13.95 0.17
N HIS A 94 0.00 -12.80 0.83
CA HIS A 94 -0.49 -11.54 0.29
C HIS A 94 0.45 -10.91 -0.75
N ALA A 95 1.76 -11.22 -0.70
CA ALA A 95 2.73 -10.71 -1.65
C ALA A 95 2.52 -11.22 -3.08
N LEU A 96 2.00 -12.44 -3.24
CA LEU A 96 1.71 -12.98 -4.57
C LEU A 96 0.24 -13.04 -4.93
N ASP A 97 -0.69 -13.08 -3.96
CA ASP A 97 -2.13 -13.33 -4.14
C ASP A 97 -2.49 -13.55 -5.62
N VAL A 98 -2.15 -14.75 -6.12
CA VAL A 98 -2.29 -15.19 -7.51
C VAL A 98 -3.65 -15.84 -7.66
#